data_AF-A0A9W9WEJ7-F1
#
_entry.id   AF-A0A9W9WEJ7-F1
#
_cell.length_a   1.000
_cell.length_b   1.000
_cell.length_c   1.000
_cell.angle_alpha   90.00
_cell.angle_beta   90.00
_cell.angle_gamma   90.00
#
_symmetry.space_group_name_H-M   'P 1'
#
loop_
_entity.id
_entity.type
_entity.pdbx_description
1 polymer ?
#
loop_
_entity_poly.entity_id
_entity_poly.type
_entity_poly.pdbx_seq_one_letter_code
_entity_poly.pdbx_strand_id
1 'polypeptide(L)'
;MMKAQEALFESNKMVQNIESVDETAVLPDFGTRIRKLDSDFVSLVGEVDRHLLTTFGEGPEASVAQNMWMISRMLIHAARTRLHRFRAFMDIPLFLDNYCDLAAINSDDFPHQSAPKWVTDREVSFPFSEQESSIICLKSSLVVTTIYRNLAYANPLGSTSSSRSRTYPKTIPYFACSAMQSCYGLLMLLHRLRACLATDRLANCYHLLNNPTPASEIADAERLSEELRHGVEIIGRSLKSDVIFEGVGGMGREIEGAYMAAFPNSSGI
;
A
#
# COMPACT_ATOMS: atom_id res chain seq x y z
N MET A 1 11.03 -6.77 14.05
CA MET A 1 10.98 -7.60 12.83
C MET A 1 10.05 -8.82 12.96
N MET A 2 10.28 -9.76 13.88
CA MET A 2 9.45 -11.00 13.99
C MET A 2 7.94 -10.70 14.16
N LYS A 3 7.55 -9.85 15.12
CA LYS A 3 6.17 -9.40 15.30
C LYS A 3 5.57 -8.75 14.04
N ALA A 4 6.38 -8.07 13.23
CA ALA A 4 5.92 -7.41 12.00
C ALA A 4 5.66 -8.42 10.87
N GLN A 5 6.47 -9.49 10.79
CA GLN A 5 6.23 -10.60 9.87
C GLN A 5 4.98 -11.39 10.27
N GLU A 6 4.80 -11.65 11.57
CA GLU A 6 3.59 -12.27 12.12
C GLU A 6 2.34 -11.43 11.82
N ALA A 7 2.41 -10.12 12.01
CA ALA A 7 1.34 -9.19 11.66
C ALA A 7 0.94 -9.27 10.17
N LEU A 8 1.93 -9.33 9.27
CA LEU A 8 1.67 -9.50 7.84
C LEU A 8 1.03 -10.86 7.53
N PHE A 9 1.51 -11.93 8.17
CA PHE A 9 0.96 -13.26 8.00
C PHE A 9 -0.50 -13.35 8.47
N GLU A 10 -0.83 -12.82 9.64
CA GLU A 10 -2.21 -12.81 10.15
C GLU A 10 -3.14 -11.93 9.30
N SER A 11 -2.63 -10.83 8.70
CA SER A 11 -3.37 -10.05 7.70
C SER A 11 -3.69 -10.88 6.45
N ASN A 12 -2.70 -11.61 5.91
CA ASN A 12 -2.91 -12.49 4.76
C ASN A 12 -3.96 -13.56 5.04
N LYS A 13 -3.86 -14.22 6.20
CA LYS A 13 -4.83 -15.23 6.63
C LYS A 13 -6.23 -14.64 6.78
N MET A 14 -6.34 -13.41 7.30
CA MET A 14 -7.63 -12.72 7.40
C MET A 14 -8.23 -12.41 6.02
N VAL A 15 -7.41 -11.95 5.08
CA VAL A 15 -7.83 -11.69 3.69
C VAL A 15 -8.25 -12.96 2.96
N GLN A 16 -7.51 -14.05 3.10
CA GLN A 16 -7.93 -15.33 2.52
C GLN A 16 -9.27 -15.78 3.10
N ASN A 17 -9.49 -15.61 4.41
CA ASN A 17 -10.81 -15.87 5.00
C ASN A 17 -11.89 -14.94 4.45
N ILE A 18 -11.56 -13.68 4.08
CA ILE A 18 -12.50 -12.74 3.44
C ILE A 18 -12.90 -13.23 2.05
N GLU A 19 -11.93 -13.68 1.26
CA GLU A 19 -12.12 -14.17 -0.10
C GLU A 19 -12.83 -15.53 -0.13
N SER A 20 -12.55 -16.38 0.86
CA SER A 20 -13.07 -17.75 0.97
C SER A 20 -14.36 -17.89 1.76
N VAL A 21 -15.07 -16.79 2.12
CA VAL A 21 -16.39 -16.89 2.77
C VAL A 21 -17.39 -17.44 1.74
N ASP A 22 -17.40 -18.76 1.61
CA ASP A 22 -18.38 -19.52 0.84
C ASP A 22 -19.64 -19.78 1.69
N GLU A 23 -20.74 -20.10 1.02
CA GLU A 23 -22.15 -20.07 1.45
C GLU A 23 -22.58 -20.65 2.81
N THR A 24 -21.70 -21.36 3.53
CA THR A 24 -22.08 -22.24 4.64
C THR A 24 -21.39 -21.95 5.97
N ALA A 25 -20.43 -21.03 6.03
CA ALA A 25 -19.69 -20.72 7.26
C ALA A 25 -19.53 -19.21 7.45
N VAL A 26 -20.60 -18.53 7.87
CA VAL A 26 -20.45 -17.23 8.53
C VAL A 26 -19.58 -17.47 9.75
N LEU A 27 -18.31 -17.04 9.69
CA LEU A 27 -17.41 -17.16 10.82
C LEU A 27 -17.97 -16.30 11.96
N PRO A 28 -18.39 -16.89 13.10
CA PRO A 28 -18.76 -16.10 14.26
C PRO A 28 -17.56 -15.22 14.63
N ASP A 29 -17.84 -13.97 15.02
CA ASP A 29 -16.83 -13.01 15.50
C ASP A 29 -15.92 -12.34 14.45
N PHE A 30 -16.25 -12.43 13.16
CA PHE A 30 -15.46 -11.83 12.06
C PHE A 30 -15.08 -10.35 12.28
N GLY A 31 -16.06 -9.49 12.59
CA GLY A 31 -15.81 -8.08 12.84
C GLY A 31 -14.92 -7.81 14.05
N THR A 32 -15.05 -8.60 15.12
CA THR A 32 -14.20 -8.46 16.31
C THR A 32 -12.77 -8.87 16.00
N ARG A 33 -12.54 -9.94 15.23
CA ARG A 33 -11.20 -10.36 14.81
C ARG A 33 -10.51 -9.28 13.98
N ILE A 34 -11.22 -8.62 13.06
CA ILE A 34 -10.68 -7.49 12.30
C ILE A 34 -10.33 -6.32 13.21
N ARG A 35 -11.21 -5.93 14.15
CA ARG A 35 -10.90 -4.86 15.13
C ARG A 35 -9.68 -5.20 15.97
N LYS A 36 -9.60 -6.44 16.45
CA LYS A 36 -8.50 -6.93 17.27
C LYS A 36 -7.18 -6.85 16.49
N LEU A 37 -7.18 -7.33 15.27
CA LEU A 37 -6.01 -7.31 14.39
C LEU A 37 -5.56 -5.88 14.06
N ASP A 38 -6.48 -4.96 13.71
CA ASP A 38 -6.12 -3.55 13.50
C ASP A 38 -5.58 -2.89 14.77
N SER A 39 -6.16 -3.17 15.93
CA SER A 39 -5.66 -2.68 17.23
C SER A 39 -4.24 -3.15 17.51
N ASP A 40 -3.94 -4.43 17.21
CA ASP A 40 -2.59 -4.97 17.35
C ASP A 40 -1.61 -4.30 16.37
N PHE A 41 -2.04 -3.99 15.13
CA PHE A 41 -1.23 -3.22 14.18
C PHE A 41 -0.98 -1.79 14.67
N VAL A 42 -1.98 -1.09 15.21
CA VAL A 42 -1.80 0.26 15.77
C VAL A 42 -0.79 0.24 16.92
N SER A 43 -0.87 -0.77 17.80
CA SER A 43 0.10 -0.96 18.89
C SER A 43 1.52 -1.14 18.36
N LEU A 44 1.70 -1.98 17.33
CA LEU A 44 3.00 -2.20 16.69
C LEU A 44 3.54 -0.94 16.00
N VAL A 45 2.69 -0.17 15.31
CA VAL A 45 3.08 1.13 14.74
C VAL A 45 3.59 2.05 15.84
N GLY A 46 2.86 2.15 16.96
CA GLY A 46 3.28 2.94 18.12
C GLY A 46 4.61 2.46 18.72
N GLU A 47 4.86 1.15 18.74
CA GLU A 47 6.15 0.58 19.17
C GLU A 47 7.29 0.97 18.23
N VAL A 48 7.09 0.85 16.92
CA VAL A 48 8.10 1.13 15.90
C VAL A 48 8.38 2.65 15.78
N ASP A 49 7.36 3.50 15.88
CA ASP A 49 7.52 4.95 15.78
C ASP A 49 8.24 5.55 17.01
N ARG A 50 8.18 4.92 18.20
CA ARG A 50 9.04 5.32 19.33
C ARG A 50 10.53 5.21 19.00
N HIS A 51 10.91 4.25 18.16
CA HIS A 51 12.30 4.08 17.74
C HIS A 51 12.76 5.14 16.72
N LEU A 52 11.84 5.85 16.06
CA LEU A 52 12.18 7.00 15.20
C LEU A 52 12.79 8.15 16.02
N LEU A 53 12.35 8.30 17.28
CA LEU A 53 12.82 9.34 18.20
C LEU A 53 14.19 9.04 18.79
N THR A 54 14.60 7.76 18.79
CA THR A 54 15.96 7.34 19.16
C THR A 54 16.82 7.33 17.90
N THR A 55 17.57 8.40 17.67
CA THR A 55 18.48 8.50 16.51
C THR A 55 19.37 7.26 16.43
N PHE A 56 19.38 6.59 15.26
CA PHE A 56 20.36 5.54 14.99
C PHE A 56 21.76 6.16 15.07
N GLY A 57 22.69 5.51 15.76
CA GLY A 57 24.07 5.98 15.87
C GLY A 57 24.79 6.02 14.51
N GLU A 58 26.08 6.30 14.52
CA GLU A 58 26.90 6.21 13.31
C GLU A 58 27.51 4.80 13.15
N GLY A 59 27.67 4.35 11.90
CA GLY A 59 28.36 3.10 11.57
C GLY A 59 27.49 2.05 10.87
N PRO A 60 28.11 0.92 10.44
CA PRO A 60 27.44 -0.11 9.66
C PRO A 60 26.32 -0.82 10.43
N GLU A 61 26.50 -1.06 11.74
CA GLU A 61 25.48 -1.66 12.59
C GLU A 61 24.24 -0.77 12.72
N ALA A 62 24.43 0.55 12.85
CA ALA A 62 23.34 1.50 12.89
C ALA A 62 22.58 1.58 11.56
N SER A 63 23.27 1.48 10.42
CA SER A 63 22.63 1.41 9.10
C SER A 63 21.80 0.13 8.93
N VAL A 64 22.31 -1.02 9.39
CA VAL A 64 21.55 -2.28 9.39
C VAL A 64 20.33 -2.17 10.30
N ALA A 65 20.48 -1.63 11.51
CA ALA A 65 19.38 -1.41 12.44
C ALA A 65 18.31 -0.48 11.85
N GLN A 66 18.73 0.60 11.20
CA GLN A 66 17.83 1.53 10.51
C GLN A 66 17.06 0.84 9.38
N ASN A 67 17.73 0.04 8.55
CA ASN A 67 17.08 -0.73 7.49
C ASN A 67 16.10 -1.77 8.06
N MET A 68 16.47 -2.49 9.13
CA MET A 68 15.59 -3.45 9.80
C MET A 68 14.35 -2.76 10.42
N TRP A 69 14.53 -1.55 10.96
CA TRP A 69 13.43 -0.72 11.45
C TRP A 69 12.51 -0.29 10.31
N MET A 70 13.05 0.25 9.21
CA MET A 70 12.28 0.62 8.02
C MET A 70 11.49 -0.57 7.47
N ILE A 71 12.14 -1.73 7.36
CA ILE A 71 11.50 -2.97 6.92
C ILE A 71 10.36 -3.39 7.86
N SER A 72 10.60 -3.37 9.17
CA SER A 72 9.56 -3.73 10.15
C SER A 72 8.36 -2.79 10.04
N ARG A 73 8.61 -1.48 9.89
CA ARG A 73 7.59 -0.45 9.70
C ARG A 73 6.80 -0.68 8.41
N MET A 74 7.49 -0.98 7.32
CA MET A 74 6.89 -1.28 6.01
C MET A 74 5.97 -2.50 6.08
N LEU A 75 6.40 -3.59 6.73
CA LEU A 75 5.59 -4.80 6.85
C LEU A 75 4.30 -4.55 7.63
N ILE A 76 4.34 -3.76 8.71
CA ILE A 76 3.14 -3.40 9.47
C ILE A 76 2.18 -2.57 8.60
N HIS A 77 2.67 -1.57 7.86
CA HIS A 77 1.83 -0.77 6.98
C HIS A 77 1.31 -1.53 5.75
N ALA A 78 2.07 -2.51 5.23
CA ALA A 78 1.60 -3.43 4.22
C ALA A 78 0.45 -4.29 4.75
N ALA A 79 0.57 -4.82 5.97
CA ALA A 79 -0.47 -5.59 6.65
C ALA A 79 -1.75 -4.76 6.84
N ARG A 80 -1.62 -3.48 7.26
CA ARG A 80 -2.74 -2.53 7.39
C ARG A 80 -3.41 -2.26 6.04
N THR A 81 -2.63 -1.98 4.99
CA THR A 81 -3.17 -1.70 3.65
C THR A 81 -3.95 -2.91 3.13
N ARG A 82 -3.38 -4.12 3.27
CA ARG A 82 -4.02 -5.37 2.86
C ARG A 82 -5.34 -5.64 3.62
N LEU A 83 -5.38 -5.40 4.93
CA LEU A 83 -6.59 -5.61 5.72
C LEU A 83 -7.72 -4.63 5.32
N HIS A 84 -7.39 -3.37 5.06
CA HIS A 84 -8.37 -2.32 4.82
C HIS A 84 -8.76 -2.13 3.34
N ARG A 85 -7.98 -2.63 2.37
CA ARG A 85 -8.23 -2.39 0.94
C ARG A 85 -9.61 -2.87 0.47
N PHE A 86 -10.11 -3.97 1.02
CA PHE A 86 -11.42 -4.52 0.66
C PHE A 86 -12.55 -3.58 1.07
N ARG A 87 -12.49 -3.06 2.30
CA ARG A 87 -13.45 -2.07 2.79
C ARG A 87 -13.28 -0.71 2.12
N ALA A 88 -12.05 -0.33 1.78
CA ALA A 88 -11.76 0.95 1.17
C ALA A 88 -12.13 0.98 -0.31
N PHE A 89 -11.89 -0.09 -1.07
CA PHE A 89 -11.85 -0.09 -2.54
C PHE A 89 -12.60 -1.25 -3.20
N MET A 90 -13.20 -2.15 -2.43
CA MET A 90 -13.91 -3.33 -2.95
C MET A 90 -13.03 -4.29 -3.78
N ASP A 91 -11.71 -4.15 -3.67
CA ASP A 91 -10.71 -4.86 -4.48
C ASP A 91 -10.97 -4.81 -6.00
N ILE A 92 -11.42 -3.66 -6.50
CA ILE A 92 -11.62 -3.44 -7.95
C ILE A 92 -10.28 -3.63 -8.67
N PRO A 93 -10.21 -4.48 -9.72
CA PRO A 93 -8.95 -4.75 -10.40
C PRO A 93 -8.43 -3.51 -11.11
N LEU A 94 -7.12 -3.30 -11.00
CA LEU A 94 -6.40 -2.17 -11.61
C LEU A 94 -5.20 -2.62 -12.45
N PHE A 95 -4.63 -3.78 -12.14
CA PHE A 95 -3.50 -4.36 -12.86
C PHE A 95 -3.96 -5.46 -13.81
N LEU A 96 -3.17 -5.70 -14.87
CA LEU A 96 -3.49 -6.69 -15.88
C LEU A 96 -3.31 -8.10 -15.34
N ASP A 97 -2.17 -8.33 -14.69
CA ASP A 97 -1.76 -9.64 -14.19
C ASP A 97 -1.87 -9.72 -12.66
N ASN A 98 -2.00 -10.96 -12.16
CA ASN A 98 -2.12 -11.24 -10.74
C ASN A 98 -0.79 -11.02 -10.02
N TYR A 99 -0.76 -9.98 -9.18
CA TYR A 99 0.34 -9.70 -8.27
C TYR A 99 -0.21 -9.48 -6.87
N CYS A 100 0.43 -10.07 -5.86
CA CYS A 100 0.22 -9.70 -4.46
C CYS A 100 -1.21 -9.85 -3.95
N ASP A 101 -1.87 -10.91 -4.40
CA ASP A 101 -3.27 -11.19 -4.09
C ASP A 101 -4.19 -10.02 -4.48
N LEU A 102 -3.80 -9.14 -5.41
CA LEU A 102 -4.68 -8.11 -5.95
C LEU A 102 -5.52 -8.71 -7.08
N ALA A 103 -6.80 -8.32 -7.14
CA ALA A 103 -7.62 -8.62 -8.30
C ALA A 103 -6.96 -8.11 -9.60
N ALA A 104 -6.98 -8.93 -10.64
CA ALA A 104 -6.41 -8.63 -11.94
C ALA A 104 -7.45 -8.68 -13.06
N ILE A 105 -7.24 -7.85 -14.07
CA ILE A 105 -8.16 -7.70 -15.22
C ILE A 105 -8.19 -8.98 -16.07
N ASN A 106 -7.05 -9.64 -16.26
CA ASN A 106 -6.94 -10.86 -17.07
C ASN A 106 -7.27 -12.15 -16.30
N SER A 107 -7.78 -12.05 -15.08
CA SER A 107 -8.18 -13.25 -14.31
C SER A 107 -9.42 -13.89 -14.94
N ASP A 108 -9.39 -15.21 -15.14
CA ASP A 108 -10.53 -15.99 -15.68
C ASP A 108 -11.82 -15.82 -14.85
N ASP A 109 -11.69 -15.42 -13.58
CA ASP A 109 -12.80 -15.18 -12.66
C ASP A 109 -13.46 -13.79 -12.79
N PHE A 110 -12.89 -12.86 -13.56
CA PHE A 110 -13.46 -11.53 -13.80
C PHE A 110 -14.22 -11.50 -15.14
N PRO A 111 -15.51 -11.10 -15.22
CA PRO A 111 -16.33 -10.32 -14.28
C PRO A 111 -17.25 -11.15 -13.35
N HIS A 112 -17.00 -12.45 -13.17
CA HIS A 112 -17.86 -13.36 -12.42
C HIS A 112 -17.65 -13.37 -10.90
N GLN A 113 -16.63 -12.68 -10.37
CA GLN A 113 -16.47 -12.47 -8.94
C GLN A 113 -17.61 -11.59 -8.39
N SER A 114 -18.62 -12.22 -7.81
CA SER A 114 -19.61 -11.54 -6.98
C SER A 114 -18.90 -10.80 -5.85
N ALA A 115 -19.29 -9.54 -5.59
CA ALA A 115 -18.78 -8.79 -4.45
C ALA A 115 -18.85 -9.65 -3.17
N PRO A 116 -17.82 -9.63 -2.30
CA PRO A 116 -17.77 -10.48 -1.12
C PRO A 116 -19.07 -10.39 -0.31
N LYS A 117 -19.64 -11.52 0.15
CA LYS A 117 -20.97 -11.54 0.80
C LYS A 117 -21.09 -10.62 2.02
N TRP A 118 -20.01 -10.34 2.75
CA TRP A 118 -20.00 -9.39 3.86
C TRP A 118 -20.31 -7.93 3.44
N VAL A 119 -20.16 -7.60 2.16
CA VAL A 119 -20.55 -6.29 1.59
C VAL A 119 -22.08 -6.19 1.53
N THR A 120 -22.74 -7.32 1.25
CA THR A 120 -24.19 -7.43 1.10
C THR A 120 -24.91 -7.86 2.38
N ASP A 121 -24.20 -8.51 3.31
CA ASP A 121 -24.75 -9.08 4.54
C ASP A 121 -24.66 -8.08 5.70
N ARG A 122 -25.83 -7.71 6.25
CA ARG A 122 -25.95 -6.81 7.41
C ARG A 122 -25.48 -7.46 8.72
N GLU A 123 -25.44 -8.79 8.82
CA GLU A 123 -25.04 -9.49 10.05
C GLU A 123 -23.52 -9.63 10.20
N VAL A 124 -22.77 -9.56 9.08
CA VAL A 124 -21.30 -9.62 9.04
C VAL A 124 -20.73 -8.28 8.60
N SER A 125 -20.91 -7.24 9.42
CA SER A 125 -20.37 -5.91 9.09
C SER A 125 -18.86 -5.84 9.30
N PHE A 126 -18.13 -5.36 8.28
CA PHE A 126 -16.76 -4.92 8.46
C PHE A 126 -16.74 -3.80 9.51
N PRO A 127 -15.87 -3.87 10.53
CA PRO A 127 -16.01 -3.02 11.72
C PRO A 127 -15.60 -1.56 11.52
N PHE A 128 -15.02 -1.24 10.37
CA PHE A 128 -14.66 0.12 9.96
C PHE A 128 -15.52 0.56 8.78
N SER A 129 -15.78 1.86 8.69
CA SER A 129 -16.35 2.49 7.51
C SER A 129 -15.40 2.45 6.31
N GLU A 130 -15.95 2.67 5.12
CA GLU A 130 -15.17 2.88 3.89
C GLU A 130 -14.21 4.07 4.05
N GLN A 131 -14.68 5.16 4.69
CA GLN A 131 -13.89 6.38 4.89
C GLN A 131 -12.71 6.14 5.83
N GLU A 132 -12.93 5.47 6.98
CA GLU A 132 -11.84 5.10 7.90
C GLU A 132 -10.80 4.21 7.23
N SER A 133 -11.26 3.20 6.48
CA SER A 133 -10.38 2.28 5.78
C SER A 133 -9.58 2.99 4.67
N SER A 134 -10.20 3.93 3.97
CA SER A 134 -9.55 4.76 2.94
C SER A 134 -8.45 5.64 3.53
N ILE A 135 -8.69 6.27 4.70
CA ILE A 135 -7.67 7.03 5.43
C ILE A 135 -6.51 6.13 5.86
N ILE A 136 -6.81 4.93 6.36
CA ILE A 136 -5.78 3.97 6.81
C ILE A 136 -4.91 3.53 5.62
N CYS A 137 -5.52 3.21 4.48
CA CYS A 137 -4.82 2.87 3.25
C CYS A 137 -3.96 4.04 2.73
N LEU A 138 -4.49 5.26 2.72
CA LEU A 138 -3.75 6.48 2.32
C LEU A 138 -2.49 6.64 3.17
N LYS A 139 -2.66 6.73 4.50
CA LYS A 139 -1.55 6.95 5.43
C LYS A 139 -0.50 5.84 5.35
N SER A 140 -0.95 4.58 5.25
CA SER A 140 -0.04 3.43 5.17
C SER A 140 0.75 3.43 3.87
N SER A 141 0.10 3.73 2.73
CA SER A 141 0.76 3.78 1.43
C SER A 141 1.78 4.91 1.32
N LEU A 142 1.51 6.07 1.94
CA LEU A 142 2.46 7.19 2.01
C LEU A 142 3.66 6.87 2.92
N VAL A 143 3.45 6.12 4.00
CA VAL A 143 4.56 5.62 4.84
C VAL A 143 5.43 4.65 4.05
N VAL A 144 4.84 3.69 3.33
CA VAL A 144 5.59 2.75 2.49
C VAL A 144 6.36 3.50 1.41
N THR A 145 5.73 4.47 0.73
CA THR A 145 6.39 5.37 -0.22
C THR A 145 7.63 6.04 0.39
N THR A 146 7.48 6.60 1.59
CA THR A 146 8.58 7.25 2.31
C THR A 146 9.70 6.27 2.62
N ILE A 147 9.38 5.02 2.95
CA ILE A 147 10.37 3.97 3.19
C ILE A 147 11.12 3.65 1.89
N TYR A 148 10.43 3.41 0.78
CA TYR A 148 11.04 3.14 -0.53
C TYR A 148 11.95 4.28 -1.01
N ARG A 149 11.61 5.53 -0.69
CA ARG A 149 12.47 6.69 -0.98
C ARG A 149 13.79 6.65 -0.20
N ASN A 150 13.76 6.14 1.03
CA ASN A 150 14.87 6.22 1.99
C ASN A 150 15.65 4.89 2.18
N LEU A 151 15.21 3.80 1.55
CA LEU A 151 15.96 2.54 1.58
C LEU A 151 17.33 2.73 0.93
N ALA A 152 18.38 2.40 1.70
CA ALA A 152 19.75 2.49 1.24
C ALA A 152 20.08 1.37 0.24
N TYR A 153 20.98 1.65 -0.70
CA TYR A 153 21.59 0.61 -1.51
C TYR A 153 22.41 -0.34 -0.63
N ALA A 154 22.23 -1.64 -0.81
CA ALA A 154 23.18 -2.61 -0.27
C ALA A 154 24.55 -2.36 -0.92
N ASN A 155 25.47 -1.72 -0.22
CA ASN A 155 26.87 -1.61 -0.63
C ASN A 155 27.72 -2.57 0.21
N PRO A 156 27.83 -3.86 -0.19
CA PRO A 156 28.52 -4.87 0.62
C PRO A 156 30.04 -4.67 0.73
N LEU A 157 30.64 -3.72 0.00
CA LEU A 157 32.10 -3.62 -0.11
C LEU A 157 32.71 -2.29 0.35
N GLY A 158 31.91 -1.31 0.78
CA GLY A 158 32.43 -0.02 1.27
C GLY A 158 33.34 0.71 0.26
N SER A 159 33.32 0.33 -1.02
CA SER A 159 34.28 0.80 -1.99
C SER A 159 33.93 2.23 -2.41
N THR A 160 34.84 3.16 -2.15
CA THR A 160 34.83 4.50 -2.71
C THR A 160 34.67 4.40 -4.22
N SER A 161 33.69 5.15 -4.73
CA SER A 161 33.21 5.14 -6.10
C SER A 161 34.34 5.12 -7.15
N SER A 162 34.46 4.01 -7.86
CA SER A 162 35.16 3.95 -9.15
C SER A 162 34.23 3.39 -10.24
N SER A 163 33.67 4.34 -10.98
CA SER A 163 33.24 4.34 -12.40
C SER A 163 32.45 3.20 -13.08
N ARG A 164 31.90 2.20 -12.40
CA ARG A 164 30.82 1.37 -12.98
C ARG A 164 29.80 1.01 -11.90
N SER A 165 28.79 1.86 -11.74
CA SER A 165 27.67 1.63 -10.82
C SER A 165 26.93 0.36 -11.22
N ARG A 166 27.35 -0.79 -10.68
CA ARG A 166 26.46 -1.93 -10.52
C ARG A 166 25.42 -1.46 -9.51
N THR A 167 24.28 -1.02 -10.03
CA THR A 167 23.13 -0.64 -9.23
C THR A 167 22.68 -1.91 -8.52
N TYR A 168 23.03 -2.04 -7.24
CA TYR A 168 22.52 -3.13 -6.41
C TYR A 168 21.03 -2.88 -6.16
N PRO A 169 20.21 -3.93 -6.11
CA PRO A 169 18.79 -3.74 -5.86
C PRO A 169 18.56 -3.08 -4.50
N LYS A 170 17.61 -2.14 -4.44
CA LYS A 170 17.24 -1.44 -3.18
C LYS A 170 16.35 -2.29 -2.31
N THR A 171 15.61 -3.22 -2.91
CA THR A 171 14.67 -4.09 -2.22
C THR A 171 14.88 -5.56 -2.56
N ILE A 172 14.75 -6.40 -1.55
CA ILE A 172 14.62 -7.85 -1.75
C ILE A 172 13.23 -8.10 -2.34
N PRO A 173 13.06 -9.05 -3.29
CA PRO A 173 11.77 -9.36 -3.91
C PRO A 173 10.61 -9.57 -2.94
N TYR A 174 10.91 -10.09 -1.74
CA TYR A 174 9.97 -10.26 -0.64
C TYR A 174 9.19 -8.97 -0.28
N PHE A 175 9.79 -7.79 -0.49
CA PHE A 175 9.17 -6.51 -0.16
C PHE A 175 8.43 -5.84 -1.31
N ALA A 176 8.72 -6.19 -2.57
CA ALA A 176 8.11 -5.58 -3.75
C ALA A 176 6.58 -5.63 -3.71
N CYS A 177 6.04 -6.63 -3.02
CA CYS A 177 4.62 -6.79 -2.84
C CYS A 177 3.94 -5.68 -2.03
N SER A 178 4.62 -5.17 -0.99
CA SER A 178 4.14 -4.02 -0.24
C SER A 178 4.12 -2.74 -1.07
N ALA A 179 5.06 -2.60 -2.02
CA ALA A 179 5.09 -1.51 -2.98
C ALA A 179 3.90 -1.60 -3.93
N MET A 180 3.67 -2.77 -4.53
CA MET A 180 2.55 -3.01 -5.44
C MET A 180 1.20 -2.66 -4.80
N GLN A 181 0.97 -3.14 -3.57
CA GLN A 181 -0.27 -2.86 -2.83
C GLN A 181 -0.42 -1.39 -2.42
N SER A 182 0.70 -0.72 -2.11
CA SER A 182 0.67 0.71 -1.80
C SER A 182 0.36 1.52 -3.07
N CYS A 183 0.96 1.18 -4.21
CA CYS A 183 0.63 1.79 -5.50
C CYS A 183 -0.83 1.61 -5.87
N TYR A 184 -1.38 0.40 -5.70
CA TYR A 184 -2.80 0.14 -5.86
C TYR A 184 -3.65 1.10 -5.01
N GLY A 185 -3.36 1.20 -3.70
CA GLY A 185 -4.07 2.10 -2.80
C GLY A 185 -4.00 3.57 -3.23
N LEU A 186 -2.81 4.05 -3.62
CA LEU A 186 -2.61 5.44 -4.10
C LEU A 186 -3.41 5.71 -5.39
N LEU A 187 -3.39 4.79 -6.35
CA LEU A 187 -4.11 4.93 -7.61
C LEU A 187 -5.63 4.85 -7.42
N MET A 188 -6.12 3.94 -6.57
CA MET A 188 -7.56 3.86 -6.26
C MET A 188 -8.08 5.14 -5.62
N LEU A 189 -7.32 5.72 -4.68
CA LEU A 189 -7.66 7.00 -4.07
C LEU A 189 -7.63 8.15 -5.08
N LEU A 190 -6.66 8.15 -5.98
CA LEU A 190 -6.56 9.15 -7.06
C LEU A 190 -7.77 9.07 -8.01
N HIS A 191 -8.15 7.87 -8.43
CA HIS A 191 -9.32 7.66 -9.28
C HIS A 191 -10.60 8.13 -8.59
N ARG A 192 -10.78 7.80 -7.30
CA ARG A 192 -11.91 8.28 -6.50
C ARG A 192 -11.93 9.80 -6.39
N LEU A 193 -10.80 10.42 -6.07
CA LEU A 193 -10.69 11.87 -5.91
C LEU A 193 -11.04 12.60 -7.21
N ARG A 194 -10.50 12.13 -8.34
CA ARG A 194 -10.81 12.68 -9.67
C ARG A 194 -12.25 12.48 -10.09
N ALA A 195 -12.85 11.34 -9.79
CA ALA A 195 -14.27 11.12 -10.04
C ALA A 195 -15.14 12.10 -9.22
N CYS A 196 -14.76 12.38 -7.97
CA CYS A 196 -15.45 13.36 -7.13
C CYS A 196 -15.28 14.79 -7.66
N LEU A 197 -14.09 15.17 -8.14
CA LEU A 197 -13.86 16.46 -8.80
C LEU A 197 -14.68 16.60 -10.08
N ALA A 198 -14.69 15.58 -10.94
CA ALA A 198 -15.41 15.60 -12.21
C ALA A 198 -16.94 15.62 -12.05
N THR A 199 -17.46 15.12 -10.92
CA THR A 199 -18.91 15.08 -10.64
C THR A 199 -19.38 16.15 -9.64
N ASP A 200 -18.51 17.08 -9.25
CA ASP A 200 -18.80 18.12 -8.25
C ASP A 200 -19.31 17.56 -6.91
N ARG A 201 -18.69 16.45 -6.47
CA ARG A 201 -19.02 15.72 -5.23
C ARG A 201 -17.82 15.61 -4.30
N LEU A 202 -17.00 16.67 -4.23
CA LEU A 202 -15.76 16.66 -3.47
C LEU A 202 -15.96 16.43 -1.97
N ALA A 203 -17.14 16.79 -1.42
CA ALA A 203 -17.56 16.48 -0.06
C ALA A 203 -17.39 14.98 0.31
N ASN A 204 -17.54 14.07 -0.65
CA ASN A 204 -17.33 12.64 -0.43
C ASN A 204 -15.87 12.28 -0.11
N CYS A 205 -14.92 13.12 -0.52
CA CYS A 205 -13.48 12.95 -0.30
C CYS A 205 -12.93 13.83 0.83
N TYR A 206 -13.74 14.62 1.54
CA TYR A 206 -13.24 15.50 2.61
C TYR A 206 -12.48 14.75 3.72
N HIS A 207 -12.84 13.48 3.96
CA HIS A 207 -12.15 12.61 4.91
C HIS A 207 -10.68 12.33 4.54
N LEU A 208 -10.30 12.51 3.27
CA LEU A 208 -8.92 12.39 2.78
C LEU A 208 -8.16 13.72 2.81
N LEU A 209 -8.87 14.84 2.97
CA LEU A 209 -8.33 16.19 2.95
C LEU A 209 -8.08 16.70 4.38
N ASN A 210 -7.13 17.61 4.53
CA ASN A 210 -6.78 18.17 5.83
C ASN A 210 -7.63 19.41 6.15
N ASN A 211 -8.85 19.21 6.67
CA ASN A 211 -9.80 20.27 7.03
C ASN A 211 -10.12 21.22 5.86
N PRO A 212 -10.71 20.71 4.76
CA PRO A 212 -11.00 21.53 3.59
C PRO A 212 -12.02 22.62 3.91
N THR A 213 -11.79 23.82 3.38
CA THR A 213 -12.76 24.92 3.39
C THR A 213 -13.33 25.12 1.98
N PRO A 214 -14.50 25.74 1.80
CA PRO A 214 -15.01 26.02 0.45
C PRO A 214 -14.07 26.86 -0.42
N ALA A 215 -13.15 27.62 0.21
CA ALA A 215 -12.14 28.39 -0.50
C ALA A 215 -10.86 27.60 -0.83
N SER A 216 -10.61 26.47 -0.15
CA SER A 216 -9.39 25.68 -0.28
C SER A 216 -9.60 24.27 -0.84
N GLU A 217 -10.84 23.78 -0.91
CA GLU A 217 -11.13 22.37 -1.21
C GLU A 217 -10.51 21.89 -2.52
N ILE A 218 -10.54 22.73 -3.57
CA ILE A 218 -9.92 22.42 -4.86
C ILE A 218 -8.41 22.34 -4.73
N ALA A 219 -7.79 23.33 -4.07
CA ALA A 219 -6.34 23.36 -3.85
C ALA A 219 -5.88 22.18 -2.97
N ASP A 220 -6.66 21.80 -1.96
CA ASP A 220 -6.39 20.65 -1.10
C ASP A 220 -6.49 19.34 -1.90
N ALA A 221 -7.46 19.23 -2.81
CA ALA A 221 -7.61 18.09 -3.70
C ALA A 221 -6.49 18.00 -4.76
N GLU A 222 -6.05 19.13 -5.33
CA GLU A 222 -4.90 19.17 -6.24
C GLU A 222 -3.60 18.79 -5.52
N ARG A 223 -3.40 19.29 -4.31
CA ARG A 223 -2.27 18.89 -3.45
C ARG A 223 -2.26 17.40 -3.18
N LEU A 224 -3.40 16.83 -2.79
CA LEU A 224 -3.51 15.38 -2.57
C LEU A 224 -3.26 14.61 -3.86
N SER A 225 -3.78 15.06 -5.00
CA SER A 225 -3.56 14.42 -6.30
C SER A 225 -2.06 14.37 -6.66
N GLU A 226 -1.33 15.43 -6.39
CA GLU A 226 0.11 15.51 -6.63
C GLU A 226 0.91 14.62 -5.64
N GLU A 227 0.52 14.59 -4.37
CA GLU A 227 1.13 13.69 -3.38
C GLU A 227 0.94 12.21 -3.77
N LEU A 228 -0.26 11.83 -4.22
CA LEU A 228 -0.55 10.49 -4.71
C LEU A 228 0.28 10.16 -5.96
N ARG A 229 0.36 11.09 -6.93
CA ARG A 229 1.18 10.93 -8.14
C ARG A 229 2.63 10.68 -7.76
N HIS A 230 3.21 11.55 -6.93
CA HIS A 230 4.60 11.45 -6.53
C HIS A 230 4.90 10.13 -5.81
N GLY A 231 3.96 9.64 -5.00
CA GLY A 231 4.11 8.36 -4.33
C GLY A 231 4.18 7.17 -5.29
N VAL A 232 3.31 7.13 -6.30
CA VAL A 232 3.34 6.10 -7.35
C VAL A 232 4.66 6.14 -8.12
N GLU A 233 5.16 7.33 -8.44
CA GLU A 233 6.43 7.47 -9.15
C GLU A 233 7.64 6.98 -8.35
N ILE A 234 7.70 7.29 -7.05
CA ILE A 234 8.78 6.82 -6.18
C ILE A 234 8.81 5.30 -6.17
N ILE A 235 7.66 4.67 -5.96
CA ILE A 235 7.55 3.22 -5.86
C ILE A 235 7.88 2.57 -7.21
N GLY A 236 7.27 3.05 -8.30
CA GLY A 236 7.49 2.48 -9.63
C GLY A 236 8.95 2.58 -10.08
N ARG A 237 9.61 3.72 -9.86
CA ARG A 237 11.06 3.86 -10.10
C ARG A 237 11.88 2.86 -9.29
N SER A 238 11.51 2.63 -8.02
CA SER A 238 12.23 1.69 -7.18
C SER A 238 12.07 0.24 -7.64
N LEU A 239 10.89 -0.18 -8.09
CA LEU A 239 10.72 -1.54 -8.62
C LEU A 239 11.41 -1.71 -9.97
N LYS A 240 11.37 -0.68 -10.84
CA LYS A 240 12.08 -0.69 -12.12
C LYS A 240 13.61 -0.69 -11.97
N SER A 241 14.16 -0.18 -10.86
CA SER A 241 15.60 -0.31 -10.61
C SER A 241 16.03 -1.72 -10.20
N ASP A 242 15.09 -2.58 -9.79
CA ASP A 242 15.34 -3.92 -9.26
C ASP A 242 15.07 -5.02 -10.31
N VAL A 243 15.19 -4.69 -11.60
CA VAL A 243 14.95 -5.59 -12.77
C VAL A 243 15.80 -6.87 -12.78
N ILE A 244 16.86 -6.93 -11.97
CA ILE A 244 17.64 -8.16 -11.77
C ILE A 244 16.75 -9.31 -11.25
N PHE A 245 15.65 -8.98 -10.58
CA PHE A 245 14.60 -9.91 -10.22
C PHE A 245 13.46 -9.77 -11.23
N GLU A 246 13.39 -10.69 -12.19
CA GLU A 246 12.42 -10.64 -13.30
C GLU A 246 10.97 -10.41 -12.84
N GLY A 247 10.55 -11.10 -11.78
CA GLY A 247 9.21 -10.92 -11.20
C GLY A 247 8.95 -9.51 -10.65
N VAL A 248 9.96 -8.87 -10.07
CA VAL A 248 9.89 -7.46 -9.61
C VAL A 248 9.87 -6.51 -10.80
N GLY A 249 10.62 -6.83 -11.86
CA GLY A 249 10.56 -6.10 -13.13
C GLY A 249 9.16 -6.14 -13.77
N GLY A 250 8.45 -7.28 -13.66
CA GLY A 250 7.04 -7.40 -14.05
C GLY A 250 6.13 -6.46 -13.28
N MET A 251 6.21 -6.47 -11.94
CA MET A 251 5.46 -5.54 -11.09
C MET A 251 5.73 -4.07 -11.44
N GLY A 252 6.99 -3.72 -11.72
CA GLY A 252 7.36 -2.36 -12.13
C GLY A 252 6.70 -1.92 -13.45
N ARG A 253 6.57 -2.83 -14.43
CA ARG A 253 5.88 -2.55 -15.70
C ARG A 253 4.37 -2.38 -15.53
N GLU A 254 3.74 -3.18 -14.66
CA GLU A 254 2.32 -3.01 -14.33
C GLU A 254 2.04 -1.64 -13.71
N ILE A 255 2.87 -1.22 -12.74
CA ILE A 255 2.75 0.11 -12.12
C ILE A 255 2.95 1.21 -13.15
N GLU A 256 3.92 1.07 -14.06
CA GLU A 256 4.13 2.04 -15.13
C GLU A 256 2.93 2.12 -16.09
N GLY A 257 2.38 0.98 -16.50
CA GLY A 257 1.17 0.94 -17.34
C GLY A 257 -0.01 1.63 -16.68
N ALA A 258 -0.28 1.32 -15.40
CA ALA A 258 -1.34 1.96 -14.64
C ALA A 258 -1.09 3.45 -14.40
N TYR A 259 0.17 3.85 -14.16
CA TYR A 259 0.55 5.26 -14.02
C TYR A 259 0.34 6.03 -15.32
N MET A 260 0.76 5.49 -16.47
CA MET A 260 0.53 6.13 -17.78
C MET A 260 -0.96 6.26 -18.11
N ALA A 261 -1.77 5.25 -17.76
CA ALA A 261 -3.22 5.32 -17.90
C ALA A 261 -3.85 6.40 -16.99
N ALA A 262 -3.34 6.54 -15.76
CA ALA A 262 -3.78 7.58 -14.84
C ALA A 262 -3.25 8.97 -15.18
N PHE A 263 -2.10 9.09 -15.84
CA PHE A 263 -1.43 10.37 -16.12
C PHE A 263 -0.97 10.42 -17.59
N PRO A 264 -1.88 10.56 -18.56
CA PRO A 264 -1.56 10.42 -19.99
C PRO A 264 -0.61 11.51 -20.53
N ASN A 265 -0.43 12.62 -19.79
CA ASN A 265 0.45 13.74 -20.18
C ASN A 265 1.82 13.71 -19.49
N SER A 266 2.11 12.73 -18.62
CA SER A 266 3.43 12.62 -17.98
C SER A 266 4.39 11.75 -18.80
N SER A 267 5.68 11.99 -18.65
CA SER A 267 6.70 11.05 -19.11
C SER A 267 6.68 9.78 -18.24
N GLY A 268 6.99 8.62 -18.85
CA GLY A 268 7.17 7.33 -18.15
C GLY A 268 7.99 7.46 -16.86
N ILE A 269 7.71 6.59 -15.88
CA ILE A 269 8.40 6.56 -14.58
C ILE A 269 9.71 5.81 -14.62
#